data_AF-A0A374WTK7-F1
#
_entry.id   AF-A0A374WTK7-F1
#
_cell.length_a   1.000
_cell.length_b   1.000
_cell.length_c   1.000
_cell.angle_alpha   90.00
_cell.angle_beta   90.00
_cell.angle_gamma   90.00
#
_symmetry.space_group_name_H-M   'P 1'
#
loop_
_entity.id
_entity.type
_entity.pdbx_description
1 polymer ?
#
loop_
_entity_poly.entity_id
_entity_poly.type
_entity_poly.pdbx_seq_one_letter_code
_entity_poly.pdbx_strand_id
1 'polypeptide(L)'
;MKEDKDLEFLAFCKNEDLQILVDYLTTDKDGKKRYSETLTKSDAYLQCYPDHLTSMWEDIANEFQLFGGNTIVNCIRKTGVTYRTILFDVCDRMKVNYNKNASTEMVEEYLLQKILTDSLEQMAAEDMKKLVDEMNIKTQTPTKQGMTIALQMAIRNGGFAPYKMAVIVANAVAQTLLGRGLSLALNAGLTKYISIFAGPIGWLVTVLWTLVDVAGPAYRVTIPSVIQVIYMRRRSQMLLE
;
A
#
# COMPACT_ATOMS: atom_id res chain seq x y z
N MET A 1 -2.62 -22.33 3.34
CA MET A 1 -1.94 -21.11 3.82
C MET A 1 -0.85 -21.47 4.81
N LYS A 2 0.26 -20.74 4.85
CA LYS A 2 1.21 -20.82 5.97
C LYS A 2 0.64 -19.99 7.13
N GLU A 3 0.57 -20.56 8.33
CA GLU A 3 0.06 -19.85 9.51
C GLU A 3 0.82 -18.52 9.71
N ASP A 4 0.05 -17.44 9.86
CA ASP A 4 0.58 -16.09 9.84
C ASP A 4 -0.35 -15.10 10.55
N LYS A 5 -0.03 -14.80 11.81
CA LYS A 5 -0.78 -13.88 12.67
C LYS A 5 -0.92 -12.48 12.07
N ASP A 6 0.02 -12.10 11.21
CA ASP A 6 0.00 -10.81 10.52
C ASP A 6 -1.09 -10.72 9.44
N LEU A 7 -1.79 -11.81 9.10
CA LEU A 7 -2.86 -11.84 8.09
C LEU A 7 -4.22 -12.28 8.66
N GLU A 8 -4.30 -12.76 9.89
CA GLU A 8 -5.57 -13.19 10.52
C GLU A 8 -6.63 -12.08 10.58
N PHE A 9 -6.19 -10.83 10.69
CA PHE A 9 -7.09 -9.68 10.74
C PHE A 9 -7.92 -9.49 9.46
N LEU A 10 -7.54 -10.13 8.34
CA LEU A 10 -8.31 -10.11 7.09
C LEU A 10 -9.72 -10.67 7.26
N ALA A 11 -9.92 -11.60 8.21
CA ALA A 11 -11.24 -12.15 8.54
C ALA A 11 -12.26 -11.10 9.00
N PHE A 12 -11.78 -9.95 9.49
CA PHE A 12 -12.61 -8.88 10.06
C PHE A 12 -12.63 -7.61 9.20
N CYS A 13 -12.00 -7.64 8.02
CA CYS A 13 -11.94 -6.49 7.12
C CYS A 13 -13.28 -6.28 6.39
N LYS A 14 -13.59 -5.04 5.98
CA LYS A 14 -14.74 -4.80 5.11
C LYS A 14 -14.53 -5.46 3.75
N ASN A 15 -15.61 -5.94 3.17
CA ASN A 15 -15.62 -6.64 1.90
C ASN A 15 -15.02 -5.81 0.76
N GLU A 16 -15.29 -4.50 0.71
CA GLU A 16 -14.79 -3.62 -0.37
C GLU A 16 -13.27 -3.48 -0.35
N ASP A 17 -12.65 -3.52 0.83
CA ASP A 17 -11.19 -3.44 0.94
C ASP A 17 -10.51 -4.76 0.57
N LEU A 18 -11.13 -5.88 0.97
CA LEU A 18 -10.68 -7.20 0.56
C LEU A 18 -10.80 -7.34 -0.96
N GLN A 19 -11.85 -6.77 -1.56
CA GLN A 19 -12.01 -6.78 -3.01
C GLN A 19 -10.83 -6.10 -3.71
N ILE A 20 -10.36 -4.95 -3.20
CA ILE A 20 -9.18 -4.28 -3.75
C ILE A 20 -7.93 -5.16 -3.67
N LEU A 21 -7.71 -5.85 -2.54
CA LEU A 21 -6.59 -6.80 -2.41
C LEU A 21 -6.73 -7.96 -3.41
N VAL A 22 -7.92 -8.55 -3.51
CA VAL A 22 -8.22 -9.65 -4.45
C VAL A 22 -8.01 -9.20 -5.90
N ASP A 23 -8.39 -7.97 -6.24
CA ASP A 23 -8.20 -7.45 -7.59
C ASP A 23 -6.71 -7.26 -7.91
N TYR A 24 -5.88 -6.81 -6.95
CA TYR A 24 -4.42 -6.78 -7.17
C TYR A 24 -3.83 -8.16 -7.44
N LEU A 25 -4.27 -9.17 -6.68
CA LEU A 25 -3.81 -10.55 -6.79
C LEU A 25 -4.28 -11.22 -8.09
N THR A 26 -5.49 -10.89 -8.56
CA THR A 26 -6.13 -11.62 -9.65
C THR A 26 -6.11 -10.90 -10.98
N THR A 27 -6.00 -9.57 -10.99
CA THR A 27 -6.24 -8.75 -12.19
C THR A 27 -5.01 -7.92 -12.54
N ASP A 28 -4.67 -7.88 -13.82
CA ASP A 28 -3.60 -7.05 -14.37
C ASP A 28 -4.08 -5.62 -14.70
N LYS A 29 -3.15 -4.79 -15.17
CA LYS A 29 -3.42 -3.39 -15.53
C LYS A 29 -4.43 -3.22 -16.68
N ASP A 30 -4.66 -4.27 -17.47
CA ASP A 30 -5.56 -4.25 -18.62
C ASP A 30 -6.94 -4.84 -18.25
N GLY A 31 -7.18 -5.12 -16.96
CA GLY A 31 -8.42 -5.72 -16.47
C GLY A 31 -8.52 -7.23 -16.72
N LYS A 32 -7.44 -7.89 -17.13
CA LYS A 32 -7.43 -9.34 -17.42
C LYS A 32 -6.93 -10.13 -16.23
N LYS A 33 -7.34 -11.40 -16.14
CA LYS A 33 -6.84 -12.30 -15.10
C LYS A 33 -5.35 -12.56 -15.28
N ARG A 34 -4.59 -12.50 -14.17
CA ARG A 34 -3.15 -12.78 -14.18
C ARG A 34 -2.93 -14.25 -14.52
N TYR A 35 -1.91 -14.56 -15.30
CA TYR A 35 -1.63 -15.96 -15.63
C TYR A 35 -1.06 -16.78 -14.46
N SER A 36 -0.40 -16.10 -13.51
CA SER A 36 0.30 -16.73 -12.39
C SER A 36 -0.56 -16.97 -11.16
N GLU A 37 -1.79 -16.45 -11.15
CA GLU A 37 -2.68 -16.59 -9.99
C GLU A 37 -3.50 -17.89 -10.04
N THR A 38 -3.86 -18.39 -8.86
CA THR A 38 -4.68 -19.60 -8.71
C THR A 38 -6.03 -19.35 -8.06
N LEU A 39 -6.21 -18.18 -7.45
CA LEU A 39 -7.38 -17.84 -6.65
C LEU A 39 -8.68 -17.86 -7.47
N THR A 40 -8.68 -17.33 -8.69
CA THR A 40 -9.93 -17.27 -9.50
C THR A 40 -10.46 -18.63 -9.94
N LYS A 41 -9.64 -19.67 -9.81
CA LYS A 41 -9.98 -21.06 -10.14
C LYS A 41 -10.45 -21.84 -8.93
N SER A 42 -10.43 -21.25 -7.73
CA SER A 42 -10.89 -21.93 -6.52
C SER A 42 -12.40 -21.86 -6.36
N ASP A 43 -12.99 -22.91 -5.77
CA ASP A 43 -14.42 -22.93 -5.47
C ASP A 43 -14.81 -21.79 -4.52
N ALA A 44 -13.93 -21.44 -3.58
CA ALA A 44 -14.12 -20.33 -2.66
C ALA A 44 -14.30 -19.00 -3.40
N TYR A 45 -13.46 -18.70 -4.40
CA TYR A 45 -13.60 -17.49 -5.19
C TYR A 45 -14.92 -17.44 -5.95
N LEU A 46 -15.32 -18.56 -6.56
CA LEU A 46 -16.57 -18.65 -7.31
C LEU A 46 -17.82 -18.47 -6.43
N GLN A 47 -17.74 -18.85 -5.16
CA GLN A 47 -18.85 -18.74 -4.21
C GLN A 47 -18.88 -17.38 -3.49
N CYS A 48 -17.71 -16.80 -3.22
CA CYS A 48 -17.60 -15.64 -2.34
C CYS A 48 -17.37 -14.30 -3.07
N TYR A 49 -16.78 -14.30 -4.28
CA TYR A 49 -16.53 -13.04 -4.99
C TYR A 49 -17.79 -12.53 -5.71
N PRO A 50 -18.13 -11.23 -5.63
CA PRO A 50 -17.40 -10.17 -4.96
C PRO A 50 -17.84 -9.89 -3.51
N ASP A 51 -18.92 -10.49 -3.00
CA ASP A 51 -19.68 -9.94 -1.85
C ASP A 51 -19.38 -10.55 -0.47
N HIS A 52 -18.75 -11.73 -0.41
CA HIS A 52 -18.54 -12.51 0.82
C HIS A 52 -17.06 -12.84 1.07
N LEU A 53 -16.16 -11.90 0.78
CA LEU A 53 -14.71 -12.14 0.75
C LEU A 53 -14.11 -12.45 2.13
N THR A 54 -14.74 -12.02 3.21
CA THR A 54 -14.32 -12.38 4.58
C THR A 54 -14.42 -13.88 4.83
N SER A 55 -15.33 -14.60 4.16
CA SER A 55 -15.46 -16.05 4.29
C SER A 55 -14.34 -16.84 3.60
N MET A 56 -13.59 -16.20 2.71
CA MET A 56 -12.45 -16.80 1.98
C MET A 56 -11.12 -16.11 2.31
N TRP A 57 -11.02 -15.44 3.46
CA TRP A 57 -9.82 -14.67 3.83
C TRP A 57 -8.55 -15.52 3.84
N GLU A 58 -8.64 -16.81 4.21
CA GLU A 58 -7.52 -17.75 4.19
C GLU A 58 -7.03 -18.05 2.77
N ASP A 59 -7.94 -18.15 1.79
CA ASP A 59 -7.59 -18.31 0.38
C ASP A 59 -6.91 -17.05 -0.18
N ILE A 60 -7.43 -15.87 0.19
CA ILE A 60 -6.84 -14.57 -0.18
C ILE A 60 -5.42 -14.46 0.38
N ALA A 61 -5.24 -14.77 1.67
CA ALA A 61 -3.95 -14.75 2.34
C ALA A 61 -3.00 -15.80 1.73
N ASN A 62 -3.48 -17.01 1.44
CA ASN A 62 -2.68 -18.05 0.80
C ASN A 62 -2.18 -17.62 -0.58
N GLU A 63 -3.04 -17.05 -1.43
CA GLU A 63 -2.64 -16.54 -2.75
C GLU A 63 -1.58 -15.44 -2.61
N PHE A 64 -1.77 -14.50 -1.68
CA PHE A 64 -0.79 -13.45 -1.41
C PHE A 64 0.57 -14.01 -0.95
N GLN A 65 0.56 -15.00 -0.05
CA GLN A 65 1.77 -15.68 0.41
C GLN A 65 2.49 -16.45 -0.70
N LEU A 66 1.74 -17.04 -1.64
CA LEU A 66 2.29 -17.73 -2.82
C LEU A 66 2.94 -16.73 -3.78
N PHE A 67 2.33 -15.57 -4.02
CA PHE A 67 2.96 -14.49 -4.79
C PHE A 67 4.28 -14.04 -4.16
N GLY A 68 4.33 -13.91 -2.83
CA GLY A 68 5.59 -13.64 -2.12
C GLY A 68 6.64 -14.73 -2.33
N GLY A 69 6.26 -16.00 -2.15
CA GLY A 69 7.18 -17.15 -2.22
C GLY A 69 7.76 -17.38 -3.61
N ASN A 70 6.93 -17.31 -4.65
CA ASN A 70 7.32 -17.56 -6.04
C ASN A 70 8.17 -16.44 -6.64
N THR A 71 8.15 -15.25 -6.05
CA THR A 71 8.71 -14.03 -6.65
C THR A 71 9.97 -13.57 -5.96
N ILE A 72 10.04 -13.78 -4.65
CA ILE A 72 10.93 -12.98 -3.83
C ILE A 72 12.02 -13.82 -3.17
N VAL A 73 11.73 -15.06 -2.76
CA VAL A 73 12.62 -15.86 -1.89
C VAL A 73 13.34 -17.00 -2.63
N ASN A 74 13.51 -16.88 -3.95
CA ASN A 74 14.03 -17.89 -4.88
C ASN A 74 13.04 -19.02 -5.24
N CYS A 75 12.96 -19.32 -6.54
CA CYS A 75 12.11 -20.31 -7.23
C CYS A 75 12.23 -21.79 -6.76
N ILE A 76 12.80 -22.08 -5.59
CA ILE A 76 13.05 -23.44 -5.09
C ILE A 76 12.03 -23.84 -4.00
N ARG A 77 11.33 -22.89 -3.38
CA ARG A 77 10.28 -23.19 -2.39
C ARG A 77 8.90 -23.08 -3.05
N LYS A 78 8.22 -24.21 -3.24
CA LYS A 78 6.82 -24.28 -3.69
C LYS A 78 5.80 -23.89 -2.59
N THR A 79 6.23 -23.16 -1.57
CA THR A 79 5.42 -22.87 -0.38
C THR A 79 5.36 -21.37 -0.13
N GLY A 80 4.19 -20.90 0.34
CA GLY A 80 4.00 -19.51 0.72
C GLY A 80 4.97 -19.06 1.82
N VAL A 81 5.32 -17.78 1.80
CA VAL A 81 6.13 -17.13 2.84
C VAL A 81 5.25 -16.26 3.73
N THR A 82 5.72 -15.88 4.93
CA THR A 82 4.92 -15.02 5.80
C THR A 82 4.87 -13.59 5.26
N TYR A 83 3.83 -12.84 5.62
CA TYR A 83 3.66 -11.44 5.33
C TYR A 83 4.89 -10.63 5.71
N ARG A 84 5.45 -10.87 6.89
CA ARG A 84 6.68 -10.19 7.34
C ARG A 84 7.84 -10.40 6.37
N THR A 85 7.98 -11.59 5.79
CA THR A 85 8.99 -11.83 4.73
C THR A 85 8.68 -10.98 3.49
N ILE A 86 7.43 -11.03 2.99
CA ILE A 86 7.01 -10.22 1.84
C ILE A 86 7.26 -8.72 2.07
N LEU A 87 6.92 -8.23 3.26
CA LEU A 87 7.12 -6.85 3.67
C LEU A 87 8.60 -6.47 3.66
N PHE A 88 9.48 -7.30 4.24
CA PHE A 88 10.92 -7.05 4.25
C PHE A 88 11.48 -6.94 2.85
N ASP A 89 11.04 -7.82 1.96
CA ASP A 89 11.53 -7.81 0.61
C ASP A 89 10.99 -6.64 -0.20
N VAL A 90 9.72 -6.25 -0.01
CA VAL A 90 9.18 -5.00 -0.56
C VAL A 90 9.99 -3.81 -0.05
N CYS A 91 10.30 -3.75 1.25
CA CYS A 91 11.13 -2.72 1.85
C CYS A 91 12.55 -2.70 1.25
N ASP A 92 13.19 -3.84 1.09
CA ASP A 92 14.54 -3.97 0.50
C ASP A 92 14.54 -3.46 -0.95
N ARG A 93 13.52 -3.82 -1.75
CA ARG A 93 13.38 -3.31 -3.12
C ARG A 93 13.14 -1.81 -3.18
N MET A 94 12.33 -1.30 -2.26
CA MET A 94 12.02 0.14 -2.16
C MET A 94 13.11 0.91 -1.41
N LYS A 95 14.23 0.24 -1.07
CA LYS A 95 15.38 0.82 -0.37
C LYS A 95 14.97 1.53 0.92
N VAL A 96 14.01 0.95 1.63
CA VAL A 96 13.58 1.40 2.96
C VAL A 96 14.68 1.03 3.95
N ASN A 97 15.05 1.96 4.82
CA ASN A 97 15.95 1.67 5.93
C ASN A 97 15.13 1.21 7.14
N TYR A 98 15.32 -0.02 7.59
CA TYR A 98 14.62 -0.59 8.74
C TYR A 98 15.50 -1.59 9.49
N ASN A 99 15.20 -1.79 10.77
CA ASN A 99 15.80 -2.85 11.57
C ASN A 99 14.97 -4.13 11.42
N LYS A 100 15.59 -5.26 11.07
CA LYS A 100 14.90 -6.56 10.94
C LYS A 100 14.25 -7.06 12.24
N ASN A 101 14.69 -6.54 13.39
CA ASN A 101 14.13 -6.81 14.71
C ASN A 101 12.96 -5.89 15.08
N ALA A 102 12.65 -4.87 14.28
CA ALA A 102 11.48 -4.01 14.50
C ALA A 102 10.18 -4.83 14.40
N SER A 103 9.09 -4.35 15.01
CA SER A 103 7.77 -4.95 14.83
C SER A 103 7.31 -4.81 13.37
N THR A 104 6.38 -5.66 12.95
CA THR A 104 5.79 -5.60 11.61
C THR A 104 5.22 -4.20 11.36
N GLU A 105 4.43 -3.66 12.29
CA GLU A 105 3.79 -2.35 12.20
C GLU A 105 4.77 -1.19 12.04
N MET A 106 5.93 -1.25 12.69
CA MET A 106 6.98 -0.23 12.54
C MET A 106 7.61 -0.28 11.14
N VAL A 107 7.82 -1.48 10.60
CA VAL A 107 8.37 -1.64 9.25
C VAL A 107 7.37 -1.19 8.18
N GLU A 108 6.09 -1.47 8.37
CA GLU A 108 5.00 -0.93 7.55
C GLU A 108 5.00 0.60 7.55
N GLU A 109 5.20 1.21 8.72
CA GLU A 109 5.26 2.66 8.84
C GLU A 109 6.48 3.25 8.11
N TYR A 110 7.66 2.64 8.25
CA TYR A 110 8.85 3.06 7.50
C TYR A 110 8.65 2.98 5.98
N LEU A 111 7.93 1.95 5.50
CA LEU A 111 7.58 1.83 4.09
C LEU A 111 6.69 2.99 3.62
N LEU A 112 5.62 3.30 4.36
CA LEU A 112 4.73 4.42 4.03
C LEU A 112 5.46 5.77 4.08
N GLN A 113 6.29 6.00 5.10
CA GLN A 113 7.08 7.22 5.23
C GLN A 113 8.06 7.37 4.06
N LYS A 114 8.72 6.29 3.64
CA LYS A 114 9.62 6.28 2.48
C LYS A 114 8.88 6.66 1.20
N ILE A 115 7.74 6.01 0.93
CA ILE A 115 6.92 6.28 -0.26
C ILE A 115 6.49 7.76 -0.31
N LEU A 116 5.96 8.30 0.80
CA LEU A 116 5.55 9.70 0.87
C LEU A 116 6.75 10.64 0.68
N THR A 117 7.86 10.37 1.37
CA THR A 117 9.08 11.19 1.28
C THR A 117 9.63 11.26 -0.14
N ASP A 118 9.70 10.13 -0.84
CA ASP A 118 10.18 10.05 -2.22
C ASP A 118 9.23 10.79 -3.18
N SER A 119 7.91 10.75 -2.91
CA SER A 119 6.93 11.53 -3.69
C SER A 119 7.16 13.03 -3.54
N LEU A 120 7.53 13.52 -2.36
CA LEU A 120 7.76 14.95 -2.14
C LEU A 120 8.92 15.50 -2.98
N GLU A 121 9.93 14.69 -3.26
CA GLU A 121 11.09 15.10 -4.06
C GLU A 121 10.71 15.39 -5.52
N GLN A 122 9.78 14.60 -6.04
CA GLN A 122 9.29 14.73 -7.42
C GLN A 122 8.23 15.83 -7.56
N MET A 123 7.49 16.15 -6.49
CA MET A 123 6.41 17.16 -6.52
C MET A 123 6.86 18.53 -7.04
N ALA A 124 5.98 19.17 -7.81
CA ALA A 124 6.14 20.56 -8.22
C ALA A 124 6.04 21.50 -7.01
N ALA A 125 6.69 22.66 -7.09
CA ALA A 125 6.74 23.63 -5.98
C ALA A 125 5.35 24.14 -5.57
N GLU A 126 4.42 24.25 -6.53
CA GLU A 126 3.05 24.69 -6.29
C GLU A 126 2.25 23.70 -5.44
N ASP A 127 2.30 22.42 -5.78
CA ASP A 127 1.61 21.37 -5.01
C ASP A 127 2.26 21.15 -3.64
N MET A 128 3.58 21.35 -3.56
CA MET A 128 4.31 21.32 -2.30
C MET A 128 3.88 22.45 -1.36
N LYS A 129 3.67 23.66 -1.90
CA LYS A 129 3.14 24.79 -1.14
C LYS A 129 1.75 24.51 -0.60
N LYS A 130 0.84 23.97 -1.44
CA LYS A 130 -0.51 23.55 -0.99
C LYS A 130 -0.42 22.55 0.16
N LEU A 131 0.50 21.58 0.09
CA LEU A 131 0.68 20.59 1.14
C LEU A 131 1.22 21.20 2.46
N VAL A 132 2.19 22.11 2.37
CA VAL A 132 2.71 22.87 3.52
C VAL A 132 1.59 23.66 4.21
N ASP A 133 0.78 24.37 3.44
CA ASP A 133 -0.33 25.19 3.93
C ASP A 133 -1.39 24.31 4.61
N GLU A 134 -1.77 23.20 3.99
CA GLU A 134 -2.76 22.26 4.56
C GLU A 134 -2.26 21.53 5.82
N MET A 135 -0.96 21.26 5.91
CA MET A 135 -0.35 20.70 7.13
C MET A 135 -0.05 21.76 8.19
N ASN A 136 -0.31 23.04 7.93
CA ASN A 136 0.02 24.16 8.81
C ASN A 136 1.50 24.16 9.24
N ILE A 137 2.40 23.80 8.33
CA ILE A 137 3.84 23.73 8.61
C ILE A 137 4.42 25.13 8.48
N LYS A 138 5.01 25.63 9.56
CA LYS A 138 5.74 26.90 9.54
C LYS A 138 7.03 26.74 8.73
N THR A 139 7.07 27.28 7.53
CA THR A 139 8.28 27.31 6.70
C THR A 139 8.93 28.70 6.78
N GLN A 140 10.22 28.75 7.11
CA GLN A 140 10.99 30.00 7.14
C GLN A 140 11.51 30.39 5.75
N THR A 141 11.55 29.43 4.82
CA THR A 141 12.03 29.60 3.44
C THR A 141 11.02 29.01 2.44
N PRO A 142 10.33 29.85 1.63
CA PRO A 142 9.33 29.39 0.66
C PRO A 142 9.98 28.81 -0.62
N THR A 143 11.17 28.21 -0.51
CA THR A 143 11.85 27.55 -1.62
C THR A 143 11.40 26.10 -1.72
N LYS A 144 11.44 25.50 -2.93
CA LYS A 144 11.09 24.08 -3.11
C LYS A 144 11.87 23.19 -2.14
N GLN A 145 13.18 23.40 -2.02
CA GLN A 145 14.05 22.64 -1.11
C GLN A 145 13.67 22.84 0.37
N GLY A 146 13.39 24.08 0.79
CA GLY A 146 12.98 24.39 2.16
C GLY A 146 11.66 23.70 2.53
N MET A 147 10.68 23.73 1.61
CA MET A 147 9.39 23.05 1.78
C MET A 147 9.54 21.52 1.80
N THR A 148 10.38 20.95 0.93
CA THR A 148 10.66 19.50 0.92
C THR A 148 11.22 19.06 2.27
N ILE A 149 12.23 19.77 2.79
CA ILE A 149 12.85 19.45 4.09
C ILE A 149 11.82 19.56 5.22
N ALA A 150 11.03 20.65 5.23
CA ALA A 150 10.03 20.87 6.27
C ALA A 150 8.93 19.79 6.27
N LEU A 151 8.44 19.38 5.10
CA LEU A 151 7.46 18.30 4.94
C LEU A 151 8.05 16.93 5.32
N GLN A 152 9.28 16.63 4.91
CA GLN A 152 9.96 15.39 5.30
C GLN A 152 10.15 15.31 6.82
N MET A 153 10.53 16.41 7.47
CA MET A 153 10.61 16.48 8.94
C MET A 153 9.24 16.32 9.59
N ALA A 154 8.20 16.96 9.05
CA ALA A 154 6.86 16.81 9.57
C ALA A 154 6.38 15.35 9.48
N ILE A 155 6.58 14.67 8.36
CA ILE A 155 6.24 13.24 8.21
C ILE A 155 7.00 12.38 9.24
N ARG A 156 8.32 12.56 9.34
CA ARG A 156 9.17 11.75 10.25
C ARG A 156 8.86 11.98 11.73
N ASN A 157 8.42 13.18 12.10
CA ASN A 157 8.10 13.53 13.48
C ASN A 157 6.61 13.28 13.82
N GLY A 158 5.91 12.43 13.07
CA GLY A 158 4.53 12.04 13.35
C GLY A 158 3.47 13.03 12.89
N GLY A 159 3.81 13.97 12.01
CA GLY A 159 2.89 14.96 11.44
C GLY A 159 1.76 14.35 10.61
N PHE A 160 1.90 13.11 10.16
CA PHE A 160 0.79 12.26 9.72
C PHE A 160 0.60 11.09 10.66
N ALA A 161 -0.63 10.92 11.16
CA ALA A 161 -1.01 9.66 11.80
C ALA A 161 -0.81 8.49 10.80
N PRO A 162 -0.31 7.31 11.25
CA PRO A 162 -0.05 6.17 10.37
C PRO A 162 -1.21 5.79 9.45
N TYR A 163 -2.45 5.86 9.96
CA TYR A 163 -3.66 5.64 9.15
C TYR A 163 -3.80 6.62 7.99
N LYS A 164 -3.53 7.92 8.20
CA LYS A 164 -3.63 8.93 7.12
C LYS A 164 -2.62 8.64 6.01
N MET A 165 -1.39 8.27 6.38
CA MET A 165 -0.37 7.87 5.40
C MET A 165 -0.85 6.65 4.60
N ALA A 166 -1.36 5.63 5.30
CA ALA A 166 -1.82 4.40 4.65
C ALA A 166 -2.96 4.68 3.67
N VAL A 167 -3.95 5.50 4.04
CA VAL A 167 -5.07 5.87 3.15
C VAL A 167 -4.58 6.62 1.91
N ILE A 168 -3.71 7.62 2.09
CA ILE A 168 -3.19 8.43 0.98
C ILE A 168 -2.50 7.51 -0.04
N VAL A 169 -1.58 6.66 0.43
CA VAL A 169 -0.79 5.78 -0.43
C VAL A 169 -1.67 4.70 -1.07
N ALA A 170 -2.52 4.01 -0.29
CA ALA A 170 -3.38 2.95 -0.80
C ALA A 170 -4.42 3.46 -1.80
N ASN A 171 -4.99 4.66 -1.58
CA ASN A 171 -5.92 5.25 -2.53
C ASN A 171 -5.24 5.64 -3.85
N ALA A 172 -4.02 6.17 -3.80
CA ALA A 172 -3.24 6.47 -5.00
C ALA A 172 -2.92 5.20 -5.81
N VAL A 173 -2.54 4.12 -5.13
CA VAL A 173 -2.31 2.81 -5.76
C VAL A 173 -3.59 2.27 -6.39
N ALA A 174 -4.72 2.29 -5.67
CA ALA A 174 -5.99 1.77 -6.16
C ALA A 174 -6.50 2.52 -7.39
N GLN A 175 -6.50 3.86 -7.34
CA GLN A 175 -6.88 4.68 -8.49
C GLN A 175 -6.04 4.38 -9.73
N THR A 176 -4.73 4.19 -9.54
CA THR A 176 -3.81 3.94 -10.66
C THR A 176 -4.01 2.56 -11.27
N LEU A 177 -4.04 1.53 -10.43
CA LEU A 177 -3.98 0.15 -10.90
C LEU A 177 -5.35 -0.40 -11.29
N LEU A 178 -6.42 0.08 -10.64
CA LEU A 178 -7.78 -0.43 -10.81
C LEU A 178 -8.72 0.60 -11.45
N GLY A 179 -8.26 1.85 -11.66
CA GLY A 179 -9.11 2.94 -12.15
C GLY A 179 -10.19 3.37 -11.16
N ARG A 180 -10.13 2.89 -9.91
CA ARG A 180 -11.07 3.20 -8.84
C ARG A 180 -10.35 3.38 -7.52
N GLY A 181 -10.73 4.42 -6.78
CA GLY A 181 -10.22 4.67 -5.43
C GLY A 181 -10.81 3.72 -4.41
N LEU A 182 -10.30 3.80 -3.18
CA LEU A 182 -10.85 3.07 -2.06
C LEU A 182 -12.27 3.58 -1.75
N SER A 183 -13.17 2.68 -1.36
CA SER A 183 -14.51 3.05 -0.88
C SER A 183 -14.41 3.62 0.54
N LEU A 184 -14.01 4.89 0.63
CA LEU A 184 -13.73 5.58 1.88
C LEU A 184 -14.95 6.39 2.34
N ALA A 185 -15.29 6.28 3.62
CA ALA A 185 -16.04 7.33 4.31
C ALA A 185 -15.09 8.52 4.52
N LEU A 186 -14.96 9.36 3.49
CA LEU A 186 -14.01 10.48 3.49
C LEU A 186 -14.51 11.60 4.40
N ASN A 187 -13.72 11.90 5.44
CA ASN A 187 -13.85 13.16 6.16
C ASN A 187 -13.10 14.27 5.42
N ALA A 188 -13.57 15.51 5.52
CA ALA A 188 -13.05 16.66 4.76
C ALA A 188 -11.52 16.83 4.85
N GLY A 189 -10.91 16.50 5.99
CA GLY A 189 -9.46 16.54 6.18
C GLY A 189 -8.70 15.56 5.27
N LEU A 190 -9.23 14.36 5.03
CA LEU A 190 -8.57 13.33 4.23
C LEU A 190 -8.69 13.57 2.72
N THR A 191 -9.83 14.13 2.29
CA THR A 191 -10.10 14.50 0.89
C THR A 191 -9.06 15.48 0.35
N LYS A 192 -8.64 16.45 1.18
CA LYS A 192 -7.63 17.45 0.80
C LYS A 192 -6.28 16.82 0.50
N TYR A 193 -5.77 15.96 1.38
CA TYR A 193 -4.51 15.25 1.13
C TYR A 193 -4.58 14.35 -0.10
N ILE A 194 -5.66 13.57 -0.23
CA ILE A 194 -5.87 12.73 -1.40
C ILE A 194 -5.86 13.56 -2.68
N SER A 195 -6.53 14.71 -2.71
CA SER A 195 -6.59 15.57 -3.91
C SER A 195 -5.22 16.14 -4.32
N ILE A 196 -4.34 16.42 -3.35
CA ILE A 196 -2.97 16.92 -3.62
C ILE A 196 -2.11 15.80 -4.19
N PHE A 197 -2.17 14.61 -3.58
CA PHE A 197 -1.38 13.46 -4.00
C PHE A 197 -1.90 12.81 -5.30
N ALA A 198 -3.20 12.93 -5.57
CA ALA A 198 -3.87 12.50 -6.80
C ALA A 198 -3.99 13.63 -7.86
N GLY A 199 -3.23 14.72 -7.71
CA GLY A 199 -3.18 15.82 -8.68
C GLY A 199 -2.77 15.36 -10.10
N PRO A 200 -2.75 16.26 -11.11
CA PRO A 200 -2.73 15.91 -12.54
C PRO A 200 -1.62 14.95 -13.00
N ILE A 201 -0.52 14.85 -12.25
CA ILE A 201 0.66 14.03 -12.58
C ILE A 201 0.86 12.87 -11.57
N GLY A 202 0.06 12.78 -10.50
CA GLY A 202 0.09 11.67 -9.53
C GLY A 202 1.51 11.36 -9.04
N TRP A 203 2.17 12.30 -8.34
CA TRP A 203 3.59 12.14 -7.97
C TRP A 203 3.88 10.86 -7.17
N LEU A 204 2.98 10.46 -6.26
CA LEU A 204 3.07 9.16 -5.57
C LEU A 204 3.02 7.99 -6.55
N VAL A 205 2.16 8.09 -7.55
CA VAL A 205 1.98 7.09 -8.60
C VAL A 205 3.25 6.97 -9.44
N THR A 206 3.86 8.10 -9.80
CA THR A 206 5.13 8.13 -10.55
C THR A 206 6.25 7.46 -9.75
N VAL A 207 6.36 7.73 -8.45
CA VAL A 207 7.33 7.04 -7.57
C VAL A 207 7.06 5.54 -7.52
N LEU A 208 5.81 5.13 -7.34
CA LEU A 208 5.46 3.70 -7.25
C LEU A 208 5.72 2.98 -8.58
N TRP A 209 5.36 3.57 -9.72
CA TRP A 209 5.59 2.97 -11.05
C TRP A 209 7.06 2.91 -11.43
N THR A 210 7.83 3.97 -11.18
CA THR A 210 9.28 3.98 -11.49
C THR A 210 10.03 2.89 -10.70
N LEU A 211 9.59 2.59 -9.47
CA LEU A 211 10.16 1.50 -8.67
C LEU A 211 9.70 0.11 -9.14
N VAL A 212 8.46 0.00 -9.60
CA VAL A 212 7.85 -1.26 -10.07
C VAL A 212 8.34 -1.66 -11.47
N ASP A 213 8.62 -0.72 -12.37
CA ASP A 213 9.13 -1.03 -13.72
C ASP A 213 10.56 -1.57 -13.72
N VAL A 214 11.34 -1.21 -12.69
CA VAL A 214 12.68 -1.77 -12.45
C VAL A 214 12.60 -3.14 -11.75
N ALA A 215 11.43 -3.51 -11.22
CA ALA A 215 11.22 -4.72 -10.46
C ALA A 215 10.56 -5.83 -11.30
N GLY A 216 10.86 -7.08 -10.94
CA GLY A 216 10.32 -8.25 -11.65
C GLY A 216 8.79 -8.33 -11.62
N PRO A 217 8.16 -9.11 -12.53
CA PRO A 217 6.72 -9.15 -12.75
C PRO A 217 5.83 -9.24 -11.51
N ALA A 218 6.30 -9.85 -10.43
CA ALA A 218 5.47 -10.02 -9.25
C ALA A 218 5.67 -8.99 -8.14
N TYR A 219 6.66 -8.07 -8.24
CA TYR A 219 6.61 -6.83 -7.46
C TYR A 219 5.48 -5.89 -7.90
N ARG A 220 4.99 -6.05 -9.14
CA ARG A 220 3.76 -5.40 -9.64
C ARG A 220 2.51 -5.88 -8.89
N VAL A 221 2.60 -6.97 -8.13
CA VAL A 221 1.52 -7.55 -7.33
C VAL A 221 1.80 -7.38 -5.85
N THR A 222 3.01 -7.68 -5.39
CA THR A 222 3.32 -7.69 -3.95
C THR A 222 3.42 -6.30 -3.35
N ILE A 223 3.94 -5.29 -4.06
CA ILE A 223 3.99 -3.91 -3.58
C ILE A 223 2.57 -3.35 -3.34
N PRO A 224 1.64 -3.37 -4.32
CA PRO A 224 0.29 -2.86 -4.09
C PRO A 224 -0.47 -3.68 -3.04
N SER A 225 -0.24 -5.01 -2.99
CA SER A 225 -0.85 -5.88 -1.98
C SER A 225 -0.37 -5.56 -0.56
N VAL A 226 0.95 -5.35 -0.36
CA VAL A 226 1.50 -4.93 0.94
C VAL A 226 0.90 -3.59 1.36
N ILE A 227 0.85 -2.60 0.48
CA ILE A 227 0.25 -1.29 0.78
C ILE A 227 -1.21 -1.43 1.21
N GLN A 228 -1.98 -2.30 0.53
CA GLN A 228 -3.36 -2.56 0.88
C GLN A 228 -3.51 -3.24 2.24
N VAL A 229 -2.65 -4.23 2.54
CA VAL A 229 -2.63 -4.90 3.85
C VAL A 229 -2.33 -3.90 4.97
N ILE A 230 -1.37 -2.99 4.76
CA ILE A 230 -1.06 -1.91 5.72
C ILE A 230 -2.30 -1.03 5.95
N TYR A 231 -2.95 -0.58 4.88
CA TYR A 231 -4.17 0.22 4.98
C TYR A 231 -5.28 -0.49 5.76
N MET A 232 -5.58 -1.74 5.41
CA MET A 232 -6.62 -2.50 6.09
C MET A 232 -6.28 -2.73 7.57
N ARG A 233 -5.02 -3.04 7.90
CA ARG A 233 -4.56 -3.22 9.29
C ARG A 233 -4.74 -1.94 10.09
N ARG A 234 -4.28 -0.80 9.56
CA ARG A 234 -4.42 0.52 10.22
C ARG A 234 -5.87 0.94 10.37
N ARG A 235 -6.73 0.61 9.40
CA ARG A 235 -8.17 0.86 9.49
C ARG A 235 -8.82 0.03 10.59
N SER A 236 -8.46 -1.26 10.69
CA SER A 236 -8.97 -2.14 11.73
C SER A 236 -8.57 -1.66 13.13
N GLN A 237 -7.35 -1.13 13.29
CA GLN A 237 -6.87 -0.59 14.56
C GLN A 237 -7.60 0.71 14.95
N MET A 238 -7.84 1.62 14.00
CA MET A 238 -8.56 2.88 14.25
C MET A 238 -10.02 2.66 14.67
N LEU A 239 -10.68 1.61 14.19
CA LEU A 239 -12.08 1.32 14.55
C LEU A 239 -12.22 0.73 15.97
N LEU A 240 -11.11 0.37 16.61
CA LEU A 240 -11.07 -0.17 17.97
C LEU A 240 -10.68 0.89 19.03
N GLU A 241 -10.32 2.11 18.60
CA GLU A 241 -10.05 3.29 19.44
C GLU A 241 -11.26 4.23 19.51
#